data_AF-A0A7K6BIK8-F1
#
_entry.id   AF-A0A7K6BIK8-F1
#
_cell.length_a   1.000
_cell.length_b   1.000
_cell.length_c   1.000
_cell.angle_alpha   90.00
_cell.angle_beta   90.00
_cell.angle_gamma   90.00
#
_symmetry.space_group_name_H-M   'P 1'
#
loop_
_entity.id
_entity.type
_entity.pdbx_description
1 polymer ?
#
loop_
_entity_poly.entity_id
_entity_poly.type
_entity_poly.pdbx_seq_one_letter_code
_entity_poly.pdbx_strand_id
1 'polypeptide(L)'
;QLEPNVARVGRVASRLCQDLRLARPPVCQQAVQLFQRDVVAAWARSVLRPPEACGLLLGTRCGHWDILGDWNVSLPAAPKPPVVPPVPPPPGAPTARILFLTDLHWDQQYQEGTAVSCPDPLCCRRGSGDAKATGGTGANAGGPAAAARGGPASPSSAGGTTAGKWGSYGKCDLPLGTIESLLAQLPVGNLTAVYWT
;
A
#
# COMPACT_ATOMS: atom_id res chain seq x y z
N GLN A 1 19.64 24.05 11.23
CA GLN A 1 20.71 23.06 10.95
C GLN A 1 20.21 21.61 10.79
N LEU A 2 19.00 21.24 11.23
CA LEU A 2 18.49 19.87 11.08
C LEU A 2 18.14 19.48 9.62
N GLU A 3 17.56 20.41 8.86
CA GLU A 3 17.17 20.18 7.45
C GLU A 3 18.33 19.76 6.50
N PRO A 4 19.54 20.37 6.55
CA PRO A 4 20.63 19.92 5.67
C PRO A 4 21.11 18.49 5.97
N ASN A 5 21.02 18.02 7.22
CA ASN A 5 21.39 16.66 7.59
C ASN A 5 20.33 15.63 7.16
N VAL A 6 19.05 15.95 7.32
CA VAL A 6 17.94 15.12 6.82
C VAL A 6 18.06 14.94 5.30
N ALA A 7 18.29 16.04 4.57
CA ALA A 7 18.49 15.99 3.12
C ALA A 7 19.70 15.14 2.70
N ARG A 8 20.76 15.08 3.53
CA ARG A 8 21.91 14.22 3.27
C ARG A 8 21.56 12.74 3.40
N VAL A 9 20.82 12.37 4.44
CA VAL A 9 20.30 10.99 4.61
C VAL A 9 19.39 10.62 3.43
N GLY A 10 18.48 11.51 3.05
CA GLY A 10 17.62 11.33 1.88
C GLY A 10 18.41 11.09 0.59
N ARG A 11 19.45 11.88 0.30
CA ARG A 11 20.30 11.66 -0.89
C ARG A 11 20.98 10.28 -0.90
N VAL A 12 21.49 9.83 0.26
CA VAL A 12 22.10 8.49 0.38
C VAL A 12 21.05 7.41 0.14
N ALA A 13 19.88 7.51 0.76
CA ALA A 13 18.78 6.56 0.60
C ALA A 13 18.27 6.49 -0.85
N SER A 14 18.08 7.64 -1.51
CA SER A 14 17.67 7.70 -2.92
C SER A 14 18.70 7.06 -3.85
N ARG A 15 20.00 7.23 -3.56
CA ARG A 15 21.08 6.61 -4.35
C ARG A 15 21.09 5.10 -4.15
N LEU A 16 21.00 4.63 -2.91
CA LEU A 16 20.92 3.21 -2.59
C LEU A 16 19.70 2.56 -3.26
N CYS A 17 18.53 3.21 -3.26
CA CYS A 17 17.33 2.74 -3.95
C CYS A 17 17.58 2.51 -5.46
N GLN A 18 18.32 3.42 -6.11
CA GLN A 18 18.67 3.33 -7.53
C GLN A 18 19.72 2.25 -7.80
N ASP A 19 20.78 2.20 -6.99
CA ASP A 19 21.88 1.23 -7.14
C ASP A 19 21.36 -0.21 -6.95
N LEU A 20 20.43 -0.40 -6.01
CA LEU A 20 19.73 -1.67 -5.77
C LEU A 20 18.57 -1.94 -6.75
N ARG A 21 18.27 -1.00 -7.66
CA ARG A 21 17.19 -1.09 -8.66
C ARG A 21 15.81 -1.40 -8.07
N LEU A 22 15.48 -0.80 -6.92
CA LEU A 22 14.21 -1.04 -6.23
C LEU A 22 13.02 -0.38 -6.96
N ALA A 23 13.25 0.75 -7.62
CA ALA A 23 12.28 1.44 -8.45
C ALA A 23 13.00 2.32 -9.49
N ARG A 24 12.25 2.93 -10.41
CA ARG A 24 12.82 3.92 -11.33
C ARG A 24 13.39 5.14 -10.57
N PRO A 25 14.43 5.82 -11.11
CA PRO A 25 15.04 6.96 -10.45
C PRO A 25 14.07 8.06 -9.97
N PRO A 26 13.04 8.47 -10.74
CA PRO A 26 12.08 9.46 -10.27
C PRO A 26 11.28 8.99 -9.05
N VAL A 27 10.87 7.71 -9.03
CA VAL A 27 10.13 7.12 -7.91
C VAL A 27 11.01 7.02 -6.66
N CYS A 28 12.25 6.55 -6.79
CA CYS A 28 13.21 6.53 -5.67
C CYS A 28 13.41 7.93 -5.07
N GLN A 29 13.59 8.95 -5.92
CA GLN A 29 13.81 10.32 -5.48
C GLN A 29 12.57 10.89 -4.78
N GLN A 30 11.39 10.79 -5.40
CA GLN A 30 10.15 11.37 -4.89
C GLN A 30 9.68 10.67 -3.60
N ALA A 31 9.73 9.34 -3.56
CA ALA A 31 9.35 8.59 -2.37
C ALA A 31 10.24 8.96 -1.18
N VAL A 32 11.57 8.94 -1.36
CA VAL A 32 12.48 9.33 -0.29
C VAL A 32 12.31 10.81 0.08
N GLN A 33 12.11 11.70 -0.89
CA GLN A 33 11.88 13.12 -0.62
C GLN A 33 10.64 13.33 0.27
N LEU A 34 9.58 12.56 0.02
CA LEU A 34 8.34 12.60 0.78
C LEU A 34 8.53 12.10 2.22
N PHE A 35 9.17 10.93 2.40
CA PHE A 35 9.23 10.25 3.70
C PHE A 35 10.44 10.61 4.58
N GLN A 36 11.51 11.20 4.02
CA GLN A 36 12.79 11.39 4.74
C GLN A 36 12.65 12.11 6.09
N ARG A 37 11.73 13.08 6.20
CA ARG A 37 11.57 13.86 7.44
C ARG A 37 10.99 13.00 8.54
N ASP A 38 9.90 12.30 8.26
CA ASP A 38 9.18 11.49 9.24
C ASP A 38 9.99 10.26 9.64
N VAL A 39 10.66 9.60 8.69
CA VAL A 39 11.51 8.45 8.98
C VAL A 39 12.70 8.85 9.85
N VAL A 40 13.40 9.94 9.52
CA VAL A 40 14.53 10.41 10.35
C VAL A 40 14.04 10.85 11.73
N ALA A 41 12.89 11.52 11.81
CA ALA A 41 12.32 11.91 13.09
C ALA A 41 11.91 10.71 13.95
N ALA A 42 11.29 9.69 13.34
CA ALA A 42 10.94 8.45 14.01
C ALA A 42 12.18 7.77 14.58
N TRP A 43 13.22 7.58 13.77
CA TRP A 43 14.49 6.99 14.21
C TRP A 43 15.17 7.81 15.32
N ALA A 44 15.21 9.14 15.19
CA ALA A 44 15.80 10.02 16.19
C ALA A 44 15.07 9.97 17.54
N ARG A 45 13.76 9.67 17.53
CA ARG A 45 12.91 9.63 18.72
C ARG A 45 12.68 8.21 19.25
N SER A 46 13.05 7.18 18.51
CA SER A 46 13.03 5.78 18.94
C SER A 46 14.45 5.21 18.97
N VAL A 47 14.88 4.51 17.92
CA VAL A 47 16.12 3.72 17.86
C VAL A 47 17.37 4.48 18.28
N LEU A 48 17.49 5.75 17.88
CA LEU A 48 18.67 6.59 18.15
C LEU A 48 18.54 7.41 19.43
N ARG A 49 17.44 7.26 20.17
CA ARG A 49 17.27 7.92 21.46
C ARG A 49 18.31 7.35 22.44
N PRO A 50 19.01 8.17 23.25
CA PRO A 50 20.13 7.68 24.05
C PRO A 50 19.80 6.48 24.96
N PRO A 51 18.68 6.45 25.71
CA PRO A 51 18.34 5.28 26.53
C PRO A 51 18.11 4.01 25.71
N GLU A 52 17.48 4.10 24.54
CA GLU A 52 17.26 2.97 23.62
C GLU A 52 18.59 2.40 23.11
N ALA A 53 19.37 3.25 22.44
CA ALA A 53 20.63 2.83 21.83
C ALA A 53 21.61 2.28 22.88
N CYS A 54 21.72 2.96 24.03
CA CYS A 54 22.59 2.52 25.13
C CYS A 54 22.07 1.24 25.80
N GLY A 55 20.76 1.12 26.00
CA GLY A 55 20.15 -0.09 26.57
C GLY A 55 20.39 -1.33 25.70
N LEU A 56 20.27 -1.18 24.38
CA LEU A 56 20.55 -2.26 23.41
C LEU A 56 22.03 -2.66 23.40
N LEU A 57 22.95 -1.70 23.39
CA LEU A 57 24.37 -1.96 23.19
C LEU A 57 25.14 -2.32 24.47
N LEU A 58 24.77 -1.69 25.60
CA LEU A 58 25.52 -1.76 26.86
C LEU A 58 24.69 -2.37 28.02
N GLY A 59 23.46 -2.76 27.73
CA GLY A 59 22.55 -3.40 28.68
C GLY A 59 21.83 -2.43 29.61
N THR A 60 21.07 -3.00 30.54
CA THR A 60 20.08 -2.30 31.37
C THR A 60 20.66 -1.28 32.36
N ARG A 61 21.98 -1.30 32.60
CA ARG A 61 22.66 -0.30 33.43
C ARG A 61 22.86 1.03 32.70
N CYS A 62 22.81 1.03 31.37
CA CYS A 62 23.05 2.21 30.54
C CYS A 62 21.75 2.77 29.94
N GLY A 63 20.69 1.96 29.86
CA GLY A 63 19.39 2.37 29.34
C GLY A 63 18.37 1.23 29.36
N HIS A 64 17.35 1.33 28.51
CA HIS A 64 16.36 0.29 28.25
C HIS A 64 16.21 0.13 26.74
N TRP A 65 15.79 -1.04 26.27
CA TRP A 65 15.39 -1.22 24.88
C TRP A 65 14.00 -1.83 24.86
N ASP A 66 12.99 -1.04 24.51
CA ASP A 66 11.58 -1.46 24.52
C ASP A 66 10.87 -1.29 23.17
N ILE A 67 11.63 -0.97 22.12
CA ILE A 67 11.11 -0.87 20.75
C ILE A 67 10.49 -2.21 20.34
N LEU A 68 9.17 -2.19 20.10
CA LEU A 68 8.35 -3.36 19.81
C LEU A 68 8.33 -4.41 20.94
N GLY A 69 8.57 -3.98 22.18
CA GLY A 69 8.47 -4.83 23.36
C GLY A 69 7.04 -5.29 23.64
N ASP A 70 6.92 -6.41 24.34
CA ASP A 70 5.64 -6.97 24.73
C ASP A 70 4.88 -6.00 25.64
N TRP A 71 3.57 -5.88 25.38
CA TRP A 71 2.65 -5.08 26.19
C TRP A 71 1.36 -5.85 26.38
N ASN A 72 0.69 -5.59 27.51
CA ASN A 72 -0.56 -6.25 27.87
C ASN A 72 -1.67 -5.23 28.12
N VAL A 73 -2.92 -5.64 27.87
CA VAL A 73 -4.12 -4.90 28.26
C VAL A 73 -4.73 -5.55 29.48
N SER A 74 -4.92 -4.77 30.54
CA SER A 74 -5.66 -5.22 31.71
C SER A 74 -7.16 -5.16 31.42
N LEU A 75 -7.84 -6.29 31.57
CA LEU A 75 -9.31 -6.36 31.46
C LEU A 75 -9.96 -5.95 32.79
N PRO A 76 -11.20 -5.46 32.77
CA PRO A 76 -11.96 -5.21 34.00
C PRO A 76 -12.07 -6.47 34.86
N ALA A 77 -12.10 -6.30 36.18
CA ALA A 77 -12.23 -7.41 37.14
C ALA A 77 -13.60 -8.14 37.08
N ALA A 78 -14.56 -7.61 36.31
CA ALA A 78 -15.85 -8.24 36.10
C ALA A 78 -15.66 -9.64 35.48
N PRO A 79 -16.30 -10.69 36.04
CA PRO A 79 -16.14 -12.04 35.53
C PRO A 79 -16.70 -12.12 34.10
N LYS A 80 -16.00 -12.86 33.23
CA LYS A 80 -16.48 -13.14 31.87
C LYS A 80 -17.84 -13.84 31.96
N PRO A 81 -18.90 -13.30 31.33
CA PRO A 81 -20.18 -13.98 31.29
C PRO A 81 -20.06 -15.38 30.65
N PRO A 82 -20.93 -16.35 31.01
CA PRO A 82 -20.99 -17.63 30.33
C PRO A 82 -21.12 -17.45 28.82
N VAL A 83 -20.42 -18.26 28.05
CA VAL A 83 -20.50 -18.20 26.58
C VAL A 83 -21.85 -18.75 26.15
N VAL A 84 -22.70 -17.88 25.60
CA VAL A 84 -23.99 -18.26 25.01
C VAL A 84 -23.86 -18.17 23.49
N PRO A 85 -23.91 -19.28 22.75
CA PRO A 85 -23.90 -19.26 21.29
C PRO A 85 -25.09 -18.48 20.72
N PRO A 86 -24.93 -17.74 19.61
CA PRO A 86 -26.05 -17.13 18.92
C PRO A 86 -27.08 -18.20 18.51
N VAL A 87 -28.35 -17.97 18.85
CA VAL A 87 -29.48 -18.82 18.43
C VAL A 87 -29.97 -18.35 17.07
N PRO A 88 -30.28 -19.25 16.12
CA PRO A 88 -30.86 -18.85 14.84
C PRO A 88 -32.12 -18.00 15.02
N PRO A 89 -32.30 -16.94 14.20
CA PRO A 89 -33.48 -16.11 14.32
C PRO A 89 -34.75 -16.91 13.96
N PRO A 90 -35.89 -16.63 14.63
CA PRO A 90 -37.16 -17.27 14.29
C PRO A 90 -37.61 -16.91 12.86
N PRO A 91 -38.47 -17.72 12.23
CA PRO A 91 -39.06 -17.38 10.93
C PRO A 91 -39.72 -15.99 10.95
N GLY A 92 -39.37 -15.14 10.00
CA GLY A 92 -39.91 -13.77 9.89
C GLY A 92 -39.21 -12.70 10.75
N ALA A 93 -38.12 -13.03 11.44
CA ALA A 93 -37.33 -12.03 12.16
C ALA A 93 -36.83 -10.90 11.22
N PRO A 94 -36.76 -9.64 11.70
CA PRO A 94 -36.26 -8.53 10.89
C PRO A 94 -34.80 -8.74 10.51
N THR A 95 -34.44 -8.32 9.30
CA THR A 95 -33.05 -8.37 8.80
C THR A 95 -32.56 -6.96 8.52
N ALA A 96 -31.33 -6.67 8.94
CA ALA A 96 -30.63 -5.46 8.55
C ALA A 96 -29.78 -5.74 7.31
N ARG A 97 -29.70 -4.76 6.41
CA ARG A 97 -28.87 -4.85 5.20
C ARG A 97 -27.77 -3.80 5.32
N ILE A 98 -26.54 -4.26 5.50
CA ILE A 98 -25.37 -3.40 5.68
C ILE A 98 -24.55 -3.43 4.41
N LEU A 99 -24.31 -2.26 3.83
CA LEU A 99 -23.33 -2.12 2.75
C LEU A 99 -21.93 -2.02 3.36
N PHE A 100 -20.98 -2.76 2.82
CA PHE A 100 -19.59 -2.70 3.24
C PHE A 100 -18.72 -2.26 2.06
N LEU A 101 -18.10 -1.10 2.16
CA LEU A 101 -17.17 -0.56 1.17
C LEU A 101 -15.77 -0.54 1.78
N THR A 102 -14.76 -0.88 0.98
CA THR A 102 -13.36 -0.78 1.40
C THR A 102 -12.48 -0.70 0.17
N ASP A 103 -11.27 -0.19 0.33
CA ASP A 103 -10.20 -0.22 -0.66
C ASP A 103 -10.63 0.25 -2.07
N LEU A 104 -11.45 1.32 -2.15
CA LEU A 104 -11.91 1.84 -3.45
C LEU A 104 -10.76 2.33 -4.33
N HIS A 105 -9.64 2.75 -3.73
CA HIS A 105 -8.41 3.18 -4.41
C HIS A 105 -8.67 4.00 -5.68
N TRP A 106 -9.20 5.20 -5.48
CA TRP A 106 -9.43 6.13 -6.59
C TRP A 106 -8.12 6.71 -7.12
N ASP A 107 -7.88 6.55 -8.42
CA ASP A 107 -6.80 7.19 -9.13
C ASP A 107 -7.28 8.30 -10.07
N GLN A 108 -7.02 9.54 -9.67
CA GLN A 108 -7.28 10.74 -10.46
C GLN A 108 -6.52 10.78 -11.80
N GLN A 109 -5.40 10.05 -11.90
CA GLN A 109 -4.56 10.03 -13.09
C GLN A 109 -4.83 8.82 -13.99
N TYR A 110 -5.80 7.96 -13.64
CA TYR A 110 -6.18 6.83 -14.47
C TYR A 110 -6.50 7.29 -15.89
N GLN A 111 -5.92 6.63 -16.88
CA GLN A 111 -6.08 6.98 -18.28
C GLN A 111 -6.24 5.72 -19.13
N GLU A 112 -7.44 5.56 -19.70
CA GLU A 112 -7.73 4.55 -20.71
C GLU A 112 -6.72 4.62 -21.86
N GLY A 113 -6.32 3.46 -22.39
CA GLY A 113 -5.37 3.34 -23.49
C GLY A 113 -3.89 3.27 -23.07
N THR A 114 -3.56 3.65 -21.82
CA THR A 114 -2.16 3.61 -21.34
C THR A 114 -1.70 2.19 -20.99
N ALA A 115 -0.40 1.96 -20.83
CA ALA A 115 0.12 0.62 -20.53
C ALA A 115 -0.36 0.11 -19.15
N VAL A 116 -0.93 -1.11 -19.13
CA VAL A 116 -1.28 -1.83 -17.89
C VAL A 116 -0.02 -2.35 -17.18
N SER A 117 1.01 -2.69 -17.96
CA SER A 117 2.31 -3.11 -17.46
C SER A 117 3.36 -2.04 -17.73
N CYS A 118 3.82 -1.40 -16.67
CA CYS A 118 4.83 -0.35 -16.68
C CYS A 118 5.87 -0.63 -15.58
N PRO A 119 7.06 -0.02 -15.61
CA PRO A 119 8.12 -0.25 -14.61
C PRO A 119 7.85 0.40 -13.23
N ASP A 120 6.81 1.21 -13.09
CA ASP A 120 6.45 1.88 -11.83
C ASP A 120 5.60 0.99 -10.91
N PRO A 121 5.46 1.31 -9.61
CA PRO A 121 4.61 0.56 -8.69
C PRO A 121 3.11 0.63 -9.04
N LEU A 122 2.65 1.67 -9.73
CA LEU A 122 1.26 1.85 -10.18
C LEU A 122 1.23 2.29 -11.65
N CYS A 123 0.42 1.63 -12.47
CA CYS A 123 0.28 1.82 -13.92
C CYS A 123 -1.15 2.25 -14.29
N CYS A 124 -1.49 2.19 -15.58
CA CYS A 124 -2.76 2.70 -16.13
C CYS A 124 -2.95 4.22 -15.96
N ARG A 125 -1.86 4.98 -15.82
CA ARG A 125 -1.88 6.42 -15.56
C ARG A 125 -1.27 7.21 -16.71
N ARG A 126 -1.55 8.51 -16.74
CA ARG A 126 -0.73 9.48 -17.50
C ARG A 126 0.75 9.30 -17.13
N GLY A 127 1.58 8.95 -18.11
CA GLY A 127 3.02 8.71 -17.90
C GLY A 127 3.43 7.25 -17.73
N SER A 128 2.49 6.29 -17.70
CA SER A 128 2.79 4.85 -17.73
C SER A 128 3.29 4.37 -19.10
N GLY A 129 3.29 5.24 -20.13
CA GLY A 129 3.68 4.95 -21.51
C GLY A 129 2.54 4.35 -22.34
N ASP A 130 2.70 4.37 -23.66
CA ASP A 130 1.75 3.76 -24.58
C ASP A 130 2.12 2.29 -24.83
N ALA A 131 1.11 1.41 -24.81
CA ALA A 131 1.33 -0.04 -24.95
C ALA A 131 1.91 -0.47 -26.33
N LYS A 132 1.94 0.46 -27.30
CA LYS A 132 2.62 0.27 -28.60
C LYS A 132 4.14 0.47 -28.53
N ALA A 133 4.67 1.19 -27.55
CA ALA A 133 6.11 1.47 -27.43
C ALA A 133 6.91 0.28 -26.85
N THR A 134 6.24 -0.70 -26.23
CA THR A 134 6.90 -1.89 -25.65
C THR A 134 7.07 -3.04 -26.66
N GLY A 135 6.79 -2.80 -27.94
CA GLY A 135 6.87 -3.79 -29.02
C GLY A 135 8.19 -3.83 -29.81
N GLY A 136 9.26 -3.12 -29.39
CA GLY A 136 10.47 -3.04 -30.22
C GLY A 136 11.76 -2.72 -29.48
N THR A 137 12.73 -3.61 -29.69
CA THR A 137 14.18 -3.54 -29.41
C THR A 137 14.64 -3.84 -27.99
N GLY A 138 15.38 -4.95 -27.88
CA GLY A 138 16.03 -5.40 -26.66
C GLY A 138 17.03 -4.37 -26.15
N ALA A 139 16.84 -3.95 -24.92
CA ALA A 139 17.91 -3.44 -24.09
C ALA A 139 18.06 -4.42 -22.92
N ASN A 140 19.22 -5.07 -22.86
CA ASN A 140 19.67 -5.90 -21.75
C ASN A 140 19.50 -5.14 -20.42
N ALA A 141 18.39 -5.40 -19.72
CA ALA A 141 18.26 -5.14 -18.30
C ALA A 141 18.46 -6.46 -17.55
N GLY A 142 19.70 -6.96 -17.56
CA GLY A 142 20.14 -7.97 -16.62
C GLY A 142 20.09 -7.38 -15.22
N GLY A 143 19.06 -7.73 -14.46
CA GLY A 143 18.91 -7.50 -13.03
C GLY A 143 17.98 -8.59 -12.51
N PRO A 144 18.25 -9.20 -11.34
CA PRO A 144 17.52 -10.37 -10.91
C PRO A 144 16.05 -10.00 -10.71
N ALA A 145 15.17 -10.80 -11.32
CA ALA A 145 13.76 -10.78 -11.01
C ALA A 145 13.60 -10.99 -9.50
N ALA A 146 13.14 -9.96 -8.79
CA ALA A 146 12.58 -10.16 -7.46
C ALA A 146 11.43 -11.15 -7.63
N ALA A 147 11.58 -12.32 -7.03
CA ALA A 147 10.65 -13.43 -7.11
C ALA A 147 9.30 -13.05 -6.49
N ALA A 148 8.41 -12.46 -7.30
CA ALA A 148 6.99 -12.51 -7.05
C ALA A 148 6.54 -13.95 -7.35
N ARG A 149 6.14 -14.68 -6.30
CA ARG A 149 5.60 -16.04 -6.37
C ARG A 149 4.46 -16.07 -7.39
N GLY A 150 4.54 -17.03 -8.31
CA GLY A 150 3.70 -17.12 -9.50
C GLY A 150 2.21 -17.32 -9.21
N GLY A 151 1.40 -16.46 -9.82
CA GLY A 151 0.10 -16.84 -10.36
C GLY A 151 0.25 -17.19 -11.85
N PRO A 152 -0.68 -17.95 -12.45
CA PRO A 152 -0.56 -18.37 -13.85
C PRO A 152 -0.48 -17.14 -14.76
N ALA A 153 0.57 -17.09 -15.57
CA ALA A 153 0.71 -16.13 -16.65
C ALA A 153 -0.47 -16.33 -17.61
N SER A 154 -1.33 -15.32 -17.71
CA SER A 154 -2.39 -15.26 -18.71
C SER A 154 -1.75 -15.24 -20.11
N PRO A 155 -2.31 -15.94 -21.11
CA PRO A 155 -1.64 -16.18 -22.37
C PRO A 155 -1.42 -14.87 -23.13
N SER A 156 -0.17 -14.70 -23.53
CA SER A 156 0.39 -13.66 -24.37
C SER A 156 -0.40 -13.42 -25.66
N SER A 157 -0.97 -12.23 -25.82
CA SER A 157 -1.13 -11.60 -27.13
C SER A 157 -0.03 -10.56 -27.31
N ALA A 158 0.72 -10.68 -28.40
CA ALA A 158 1.87 -9.84 -28.77
C ALA A 158 1.49 -8.40 -29.20
N GLY A 159 0.74 -7.70 -28.35
CA GLY A 159 0.46 -6.28 -28.40
C GLY A 159 0.20 -5.85 -26.96
N GLY A 160 0.91 -4.83 -26.46
CA GLY A 160 0.84 -4.47 -25.05
C GLY A 160 -0.62 -4.21 -24.63
N THR A 161 -1.05 -4.81 -23.52
CA THR A 161 -2.40 -4.61 -22.98
C THR A 161 -2.54 -3.16 -22.53
N THR A 162 -3.54 -2.49 -23.08
CA THR A 162 -3.91 -1.11 -22.74
C THR A 162 -4.95 -1.08 -21.63
N ALA A 163 -4.90 -0.04 -20.80
CA ALA A 163 -5.85 0.19 -19.74
C ALA A 163 -7.26 0.36 -20.32
N GLY A 164 -8.22 -0.44 -19.86
CA GLY A 164 -9.63 -0.33 -20.24
C GLY A 164 -10.34 0.84 -19.58
N LYS A 165 -11.51 1.21 -20.09
CA LYS A 165 -12.32 2.32 -19.58
C LYS A 165 -12.68 2.23 -18.09
N TRP A 166 -12.97 1.02 -17.60
CA TRP A 166 -13.52 0.77 -16.26
C TRP A 166 -12.48 0.26 -15.23
N GLY A 167 -11.21 0.21 -15.60
CA GLY A 167 -10.17 -0.49 -14.85
C GLY A 167 -9.48 -1.55 -15.70
N SER A 168 -8.49 -2.21 -15.12
CA SER A 168 -7.71 -3.26 -15.79
C SER A 168 -7.10 -4.22 -14.80
N TYR A 169 -6.92 -5.47 -15.22
CA TYR A 169 -6.23 -6.48 -14.43
C TYR A 169 -4.71 -6.27 -14.50
N GLY A 170 -4.19 -5.52 -13.54
CA GLY A 170 -2.77 -5.20 -13.39
C GLY A 170 -2.51 -4.44 -12.10
N LYS A 171 -1.31 -3.87 -11.95
CA LYS A 171 -1.00 -2.95 -10.84
C LYS A 171 -1.58 -1.57 -11.13
N CYS A 172 -2.90 -1.48 -11.13
CA CYS A 172 -3.67 -0.29 -11.46
C CYS A 172 -4.78 -0.08 -10.45
N ASP A 173 -5.09 1.18 -10.19
CA ASP A 173 -6.17 1.63 -9.31
C ASP A 173 -7.43 1.96 -10.15
N LEU A 174 -8.51 2.43 -9.52
CA LEU A 174 -9.79 2.64 -10.19
C LEU A 174 -9.97 4.07 -10.74
N PRO A 175 -10.51 4.23 -11.97
CA PRO A 175 -11.01 5.52 -12.41
C PRO A 175 -12.29 5.90 -11.67
N LEU A 176 -12.55 7.21 -11.54
CA LEU A 176 -13.73 7.74 -10.87
C LEU A 176 -15.04 7.15 -11.44
N GLY A 177 -15.12 7.01 -12.77
CA GLY A 177 -16.31 6.47 -13.43
C GLY A 177 -16.71 5.07 -12.95
N THR A 178 -15.74 4.22 -12.57
CA THR A 178 -16.03 2.89 -12.00
C THR A 178 -16.64 2.99 -10.62
N ILE A 179 -16.13 3.91 -9.79
CA ILE A 179 -16.66 4.15 -8.43
C ILE A 179 -18.07 4.74 -8.53
N GLU A 180 -18.28 5.72 -9.40
CA GLU A 180 -19.62 6.30 -9.64
C GLU A 180 -20.60 5.23 -10.16
N SER A 181 -20.17 4.37 -11.08
CA SER A 181 -20.98 3.28 -11.60
C SER A 181 -21.35 2.26 -10.52
N LEU A 182 -20.43 1.95 -9.61
CA LEU A 182 -20.72 1.11 -8.44
C LEU A 182 -21.80 1.76 -7.58
N LEU A 183 -21.63 3.03 -7.19
CA LEU A 183 -22.55 3.73 -6.30
C LEU A 183 -23.93 3.92 -6.93
N ALA A 184 -24.01 4.17 -8.24
CA ALA A 184 -25.28 4.33 -8.96
C ALA A 184 -26.13 3.06 -9.02
N GLN A 185 -25.53 1.88 -8.85
CA GLN A 185 -26.23 0.59 -8.88
C GLN A 185 -26.69 0.12 -7.49
N LEU A 186 -26.34 0.85 -6.43
CA LEU A 186 -26.68 0.44 -5.08
C LEU A 186 -28.19 0.58 -4.82
N PRO A 187 -28.83 -0.41 -4.19
CA PRO A 187 -30.24 -0.33 -3.79
C PRO A 187 -30.38 0.53 -2.52
N VAL A 188 -30.05 1.82 -2.61
CA VAL A 188 -29.92 2.73 -1.45
C VAL A 188 -31.18 2.76 -0.57
N GLY A 189 -32.37 2.58 -1.15
CA GLY A 189 -33.64 2.53 -0.41
C GLY A 189 -33.86 1.31 0.50
N ASN A 190 -32.94 0.33 0.50
CA ASN A 190 -33.06 -0.90 1.29
C ASN A 190 -31.78 -1.20 2.10
N LEU A 191 -31.05 -0.15 2.50
CA LEU A 191 -29.86 -0.28 3.35
C LEU A 191 -30.14 0.32 4.73
N THR A 192 -29.70 -0.38 5.78
CA THR A 192 -29.79 0.08 7.16
C THR A 192 -28.61 0.97 7.54
N ALA A 193 -27.40 0.61 7.09
CA ALA A 193 -26.20 1.39 7.32
C ALA A 193 -25.12 1.05 6.26
N VAL A 194 -24.07 1.87 6.25
CA VAL A 194 -22.84 1.63 5.48
C VAL A 194 -21.67 1.57 6.44
N TYR A 195 -20.85 0.54 6.32
CA TYR A 195 -19.51 0.49 6.90
C TYR A 195 -18.52 0.76 5.78
N TRP A 196 -17.66 1.75 5.99
CA TRP A 196 -16.60 2.09 5.06
C TRP A 196 -15.28 2.18 5.81
N THR A 197 -14.40 1.22 5.54
CA THR A 197 -13.05 1.13 6.10
C THR A 197 -12.05 1.52 5.03
#